data_AF-A0A1B0AZV8-F1
#
_entry.id   AF-A0A1B0AZV8-F1
#
_cell.length_a   1.000
_cell.length_b   1.000
_cell.length_c   1.000
_cell.angle_alpha   90.00
_cell.angle_beta   90.00
_cell.angle_gamma   90.00
#
_symmetry.space_group_name_H-M   'P 1'
#
loop_
_entity.id
_entity.type
_entity.pdbx_description
1 polymer ?
#
loop_
_entity_poly.entity_id
_entity_poly.type
_entity_poly.pdbx_seq_one_letter_code
_entity_poly.pdbx_strand_id
1 'polypeptide(L)'
;MDDEAETYKLWRIRKTIMQLSHDRGYLVTQDELDQTLEQFKEMFGDKPSEKRPARSDLIVLVAHNDDPTDQMFVFFPDEPKIEEKQELLARYKLKENMLMRIQAGDPVARYFGLKRGQVVKIIRSSETAGRYISYRLVC
;
A
#
# COMPACT_ATOMS: atom_id res chain seq x y z
N MET A 1 -8.01 -5.98 21.55
CA MET A 1 -7.22 -5.44 20.43
C MET A 1 -6.58 -4.18 20.93
N ASP A 2 -5.30 -3.95 20.61
CA ASP A 2 -4.62 -2.70 20.95
C ASP A 2 -4.90 -1.69 19.83
N ASP A 3 -6.08 -1.07 19.92
CA ASP A 3 -6.60 -0.12 18.92
C ASP A 3 -5.68 1.09 18.75
N GLU A 4 -4.99 1.49 19.82
CA GLU A 4 -4.04 2.60 19.80
C GLU A 4 -2.77 2.24 19.01
N ALA A 5 -2.19 1.05 19.28
CA ALA A 5 -1.03 0.59 18.53
C ALA A 5 -1.34 0.34 17.05
N GLU A 6 -2.53 -0.18 16.74
CA GLU A 6 -2.96 -0.37 15.34
C GLU A 6 -3.17 0.97 14.65
N THR A 7 -3.87 1.93 15.27
CA THR A 7 -4.01 3.31 14.74
C THR A 7 -2.66 3.96 14.47
N TYR A 8 -1.72 3.88 15.41
CA TYR A 8 -0.38 4.44 15.25
C TYR A 8 0.41 3.75 14.14
N LYS A 9 0.24 2.43 13.97
CA LYS A 9 0.81 1.69 12.85
C LYS A 9 0.23 2.20 11.53
N LEU A 10 -1.09 2.35 11.43
CA LEU A 10 -1.76 2.81 10.21
C LEU A 10 -1.29 4.21 9.81
N TRP A 11 -1.26 5.15 10.78
CA TRP A 11 -0.74 6.51 10.59
C TRP A 11 0.71 6.52 10.11
N ARG A 12 1.61 5.79 10.78
CA ARG A 12 3.05 5.77 10.41
C ARG A 12 3.27 5.31 8.99
N ILE A 13 2.54 4.29 8.56
CA ILE A 13 2.66 3.85 7.18
C ILE A 13 2.08 4.87 6.23
N ARG A 14 0.88 5.41 6.48
CA ARG A 14 0.29 6.39 5.56
C ARG A 14 1.26 7.56 5.36
N LYS A 15 1.86 8.06 6.44
CA LYS A 15 2.91 9.08 6.38
C LYS A 15 4.11 8.65 5.53
N THR A 16 4.59 7.42 5.71
CA THR A 16 5.72 6.91 4.91
C THR A 16 5.37 6.75 3.43
N ILE A 17 4.13 6.33 3.12
CA ILE A 17 3.63 6.21 1.75
C ILE A 17 3.53 7.59 1.10
N MET A 18 3.01 8.60 1.81
CA MET A 18 2.97 9.97 1.30
C MET A 18 4.37 10.50 1.01
N GLN A 19 5.33 10.26 1.91
CA GLN A 19 6.72 10.65 1.69
C GLN A 19 7.36 9.95 0.49
N LEU A 20 7.13 8.64 0.36
CA LEU A 20 7.63 7.85 -0.77
C LEU A 20 6.96 8.22 -2.09
N SER A 21 5.67 8.60 -2.08
CA SER A 21 4.97 9.15 -3.24
C SER A 21 5.61 10.48 -3.68
N HIS A 22 5.83 11.39 -2.73
CA HIS A 22 6.49 12.66 -2.98
C HIS A 22 7.90 12.47 -3.55
N ASP A 23 8.73 11.60 -2.94
CA ASP A 23 10.10 11.32 -3.40
C ASP A 23 10.16 10.69 -4.80
N ARG A 24 9.06 10.09 -5.25
CA ARG A 24 8.91 9.52 -6.60
C ARG A 24 8.28 10.47 -7.61
N GLY A 25 8.06 11.74 -7.25
CA GLY A 25 7.51 12.75 -8.15
C GLY A 25 5.98 12.76 -8.23
N TYR A 26 5.27 12.08 -7.32
CA TYR A 26 3.81 12.17 -7.25
C TYR A 26 3.36 13.43 -6.48
N LEU A 27 2.24 14.00 -6.90
CA LEU A 27 1.57 15.13 -6.24
C LEU A 27 1.09 14.74 -4.84
N VAL A 28 1.79 15.26 -3.85
CA VAL A 28 1.46 15.15 -2.43
C VAL A 28 1.63 16.54 -1.81
N THR A 29 0.65 17.00 -1.06
CA THR A 29 0.69 18.32 -0.41
C THR A 29 1.55 18.30 0.86
N GLN A 30 2.12 19.44 1.24
CA GLN A 30 2.91 19.55 2.46
C GLN A 30 2.08 19.23 3.72
N ASP A 31 0.80 19.61 3.72
CA ASP A 31 -0.15 19.30 4.81
C ASP A 31 -0.35 17.78 4.98
N GLU A 32 -0.31 17.00 3.89
CA GLU A 32 -0.38 15.54 3.95
C GLU A 32 0.91 14.90 4.46
N LEU A 33 2.07 15.50 4.17
CA LEU A 33 3.38 15.04 4.64
C LEU A 33 3.57 15.31 6.13
N ASP A 34 3.13 16.47 6.60
CA ASP A 34 3.29 16.91 7.99
C ASP A 34 2.13 16.50 8.90
N GLN A 35 1.15 15.74 8.37
CA GLN A 35 0.00 15.27 9.13
C GLN A 35 0.40 14.59 10.45
N THR A 36 -0.11 15.13 11.55
CA THR A 36 0.09 14.61 12.90
C THR A 36 -0.81 13.40 13.19
N LEU A 37 -0.48 12.64 14.23
CA LEU A 37 -1.30 11.51 14.67
C LEU A 37 -2.69 11.97 15.15
N GLU A 38 -2.77 13.14 15.80
CA GLU A 38 -4.02 13.72 16.29
C GLU A 38 -4.94 14.09 15.13
N GLN A 39 -4.41 14.80 14.12
CA GLN A 39 -5.15 15.12 12.90
C GLN A 39 -5.60 13.86 12.15
N PHE A 40 -4.77 12.80 12.13
CA PHE A 40 -5.16 11.52 11.56
C PHE A 40 -6.32 10.87 12.31
N LYS A 41 -6.30 10.89 13.65
CA LYS A 41 -7.38 10.38 14.49
C LYS A 41 -8.67 11.18 14.32
N GLU A 42 -8.59 12.51 14.19
CA GLU A 42 -9.77 13.35 13.94
C GLU A 42 -10.39 13.07 12.57
N MET A 43 -9.56 12.85 11.55
CA MET A 43 -10.04 12.62 10.18
C MET A 43 -10.62 11.22 9.96
N PHE A 44 -9.95 10.18 10.49
CA PHE A 44 -10.28 8.79 10.17
C PHE A 44 -10.76 7.96 11.38
N GLY A 45 -10.61 8.48 12.60
CA GLY A 45 -10.92 7.79 13.85
C GLY A 45 -9.71 7.11 14.50
N ASP A 46 -9.93 6.61 15.71
CA ASP A 46 -8.91 6.05 16.60
C ASP A 46 -9.23 4.64 17.11
N LYS A 47 -10.28 4.01 16.56
CA LYS A 47 -10.79 2.67 16.91
C LYS A 47 -10.85 1.74 15.69
N PRO A 48 -9.73 1.11 15.31
CA PRO A 48 -9.67 0.14 14.22
C PRO A 48 -10.61 -1.05 14.45
N SER A 49 -10.86 -1.44 15.70
CA SER A 49 -11.85 -2.46 16.08
C SER A 49 -13.28 -2.17 15.60
N GLU A 50 -13.67 -0.88 15.54
CA GLU A 50 -14.96 -0.42 15.03
C GLU A 50 -14.90 -0.08 13.52
N LYS A 51 -13.81 -0.46 12.82
CA LYS A 51 -13.48 -0.06 11.45
C LYS A 51 -13.37 1.46 11.28
N ARG A 52 -12.74 2.14 12.25
CA ARG A 52 -12.48 3.59 12.21
C ARG A 52 -11.05 3.87 12.69
N PRO A 53 -10.04 3.98 11.80
CA PRO A 53 -10.13 4.12 10.36
C PRO A 53 -10.61 2.86 9.65
N ALA A 54 -11.57 3.01 8.74
CA ALA A 54 -11.85 1.96 7.77
C ALA A 54 -10.68 1.94 6.79
N ARG A 55 -10.18 0.75 6.44
CA ARG A 55 -9.03 0.65 5.52
C ARG A 55 -9.37 1.18 4.11
N SER A 56 -10.66 1.21 3.75
CA SER A 56 -11.17 1.90 2.56
C SER A 56 -10.93 3.40 2.58
N ASP A 57 -11.00 4.03 3.74
CA ASP A 57 -10.89 5.50 3.86
C ASP A 57 -9.44 5.95 3.77
N LEU A 58 -8.52 5.01 4.01
CA LEU A 58 -7.09 5.22 3.87
C LEU A 58 -6.63 5.17 2.41
N ILE A 59 -7.48 4.81 1.44
CA ILE A 59 -7.09 4.73 0.02
C ILE A 59 -6.46 6.05 -0.44
N VAL A 60 -5.28 5.96 -1.04
CA VAL A 60 -4.53 7.10 -1.58
C VAL A 60 -4.48 6.97 -3.09
N LEU A 61 -4.95 8.00 -3.79
CA LEU A 61 -4.78 8.16 -5.23
C LEU A 61 -3.90 9.38 -5.46
N VAL A 62 -2.69 9.18 -5.98
CA VAL A 62 -1.76 10.26 -6.30
C VAL A 62 -1.42 10.23 -7.79
N ALA A 63 -1.39 11.40 -8.43
CA ALA A 63 -1.00 11.57 -9.82
C ALA A 63 0.47 12.03 -9.91
N HIS A 64 1.20 11.58 -10.94
CA HIS A 64 2.58 11.99 -11.14
C HIS A 64 2.65 13.45 -11.65
N ASN A 65 3.68 14.21 -11.23
CA ASN A 65 3.87 15.61 -11.62
C ASN A 65 4.12 15.77 -13.12
N ASP A 66 4.99 14.93 -13.68
CA ASP A 66 5.42 15.05 -15.08
C ASP A 66 4.57 14.23 -16.05
N ASP A 67 3.80 13.26 -15.52
CA ASP A 67 3.01 12.34 -16.33
C ASP A 67 1.59 12.24 -15.76
N PRO A 68 0.63 13.01 -16.30
CA PRO A 68 -0.73 13.03 -15.77
C PRO A 68 -1.47 11.70 -15.94
N THR A 69 -0.92 10.75 -16.70
CA THR A 69 -1.49 9.42 -16.89
C THR A 69 -0.97 8.39 -15.89
N ASP A 70 0.20 8.63 -15.29
CA ASP A 70 0.73 7.80 -14.22
C ASP A 70 0.06 8.18 -12.89
N GLN A 71 -0.91 7.36 -12.50
CA GLN A 71 -1.58 7.46 -11.22
C GLN A 71 -1.24 6.23 -10.37
N MET A 72 -0.77 6.49 -9.16
CA MET A 72 -0.53 5.44 -8.17
C MET A 72 -1.76 5.33 -7.25
N PHE A 73 -2.41 4.18 -7.33
CA PHE A 73 -3.52 3.81 -6.46
C PHE A 73 -3.02 2.88 -5.35
N VAL A 74 -3.03 3.39 -4.12
CA VAL A 74 -2.66 2.64 -2.91
C VAL A 74 -3.93 2.34 -2.14
N PHE A 75 -4.26 1.05 -1.99
CA PHE A 75 -5.41 0.61 -1.22
C PHE A 75 -4.97 -0.32 -0.11
N PHE A 76 -5.76 -0.37 0.96
CA PHE A 76 -5.49 -1.14 2.15
C PHE A 76 -6.55 -2.24 2.31
N PRO A 77 -6.29 -3.49 1.86
CA PRO A 77 -7.23 -4.59 2.03
C PRO A 77 -7.46 -4.95 3.51
N ASP A 78 -8.69 -5.34 3.84
CA ASP A 78 -9.09 -5.79 5.18
C ASP A 78 -8.63 -7.19 5.54
N GLU A 79 -8.41 -8.06 4.55
CA GLU A 79 -8.07 -9.47 4.77
C GLU A 79 -6.79 -9.87 4.04
N PRO A 80 -5.84 -10.55 4.73
CA PRO A 80 -4.74 -11.21 4.07
C PRO A 80 -5.27 -12.46 3.35
N LYS A 81 -5.48 -12.38 2.03
CA LYS A 81 -5.78 -13.57 1.22
C LYS A 81 -4.50 -14.38 1.00
N ILE A 82 -4.29 -15.38 1.87
CA ILE A 82 -3.07 -16.19 1.94
C ILE A 82 -2.97 -17.22 0.78
N GLU A 83 -4.08 -17.56 0.11
CA GLU A 83 -4.14 -18.66 -0.86
C GLU A 83 -3.75 -18.29 -2.31
N GLU A 84 -3.67 -16.99 -2.64
CA GLU A 84 -3.52 -16.55 -4.03
C GLU A 84 -2.12 -16.85 -4.64
N LYS A 85 -1.09 -17.07 -3.80
CA LYS A 85 0.29 -17.29 -4.27
C LYS A 85 0.43 -18.55 -5.13
N GLN A 86 -0.10 -19.69 -4.67
CA GLN A 86 0.04 -20.96 -5.38
C GLN A 86 -0.76 -20.97 -6.69
N GLU A 87 -1.97 -20.40 -6.66
CA GLU A 87 -2.79 -20.26 -7.85
C GLU A 87 -2.12 -19.36 -8.91
N LEU A 88 -1.51 -18.25 -8.48
CA LEU A 88 -0.76 -17.36 -9.36
C LEU A 88 0.39 -18.09 -10.06
N LEU A 89 1.23 -18.79 -9.29
CA LEU A 89 2.38 -19.53 -9.83
C LEU A 89 1.94 -20.63 -10.79
N ALA A 90 0.86 -21.34 -10.48
CA ALA A 90 0.30 -22.39 -11.33
C ALA A 90 -0.29 -21.81 -12.63
N ARG A 91 -1.09 -20.74 -12.54
CA ARG A 91 -1.77 -20.10 -13.69
C ARG A 91 -0.77 -19.58 -14.72
N TYR A 92 0.30 -18.93 -14.25
CA TYR A 92 1.32 -18.35 -15.13
C TYR A 92 2.53 -19.26 -15.35
N LYS A 93 2.54 -20.48 -14.77
CA LYS A 93 3.66 -21.44 -14.80
C LYS A 93 4.99 -20.80 -14.40
N LEU A 94 4.96 -19.93 -13.38
CA LEU A 94 6.11 -19.18 -12.90
C LEU A 94 6.77 -19.89 -11.71
N LYS A 95 8.08 -19.69 -11.55
CA LYS A 95 8.81 -20.04 -10.33
C LYS A 95 8.91 -18.80 -9.43
N GLU A 96 9.00 -18.99 -8.10
CA GLU A 96 9.04 -17.87 -7.15
C GLU A 96 10.17 -16.87 -7.42
N ASN A 97 11.33 -17.36 -7.86
CA ASN A 97 12.49 -16.54 -8.19
C ASN A 97 12.32 -15.68 -9.45
N MET A 98 11.28 -15.92 -10.26
CA MET A 98 10.95 -15.13 -11.44
C MET A 98 10.09 -13.91 -11.11
N LEU A 99 9.55 -13.84 -9.89
CA LEU A 99 8.77 -12.69 -9.45
C LEU A 99 9.70 -11.52 -9.12
N MET A 100 9.26 -10.31 -9.45
CA MET A 100 9.93 -9.08 -9.01
C MET A 100 10.00 -9.06 -7.47
N ARG A 101 11.03 -8.47 -6.88
CA ARG A 101 11.20 -8.50 -5.41
C ARG A 101 10.80 -7.18 -4.77
N ILE A 102 10.28 -7.26 -3.55
CA ILE A 102 10.06 -6.12 -2.65
C ILE A 102 10.73 -6.43 -1.32
N GLN A 103 11.46 -5.47 -0.75
CA GLN A 103 12.14 -5.68 0.52
C GLN A 103 11.13 -5.80 1.67
N ALA A 104 11.35 -6.68 2.63
CA ALA A 104 10.53 -6.75 3.85
C ALA A 104 10.58 -5.43 4.66
N GLY A 105 11.65 -4.65 4.49
CA GLY A 105 11.78 -3.31 5.05
C GLY A 105 11.02 -2.21 4.28
N ASP A 106 10.43 -2.53 3.12
CA ASP A 106 9.62 -1.60 2.35
C ASP A 106 8.43 -1.11 3.20
N PRO A 107 8.09 0.19 3.17
CA PRO A 107 6.98 0.73 3.96
C PRO A 107 5.66 0.00 3.75
N VAL A 108 5.36 -0.38 2.51
CA VAL A 108 4.15 -1.12 2.15
C VAL A 108 4.20 -2.53 2.71
N ALA A 109 5.36 -3.19 2.63
CA ALA A 109 5.54 -4.52 3.24
C ALA A 109 5.39 -4.47 4.77
N ARG A 110 5.97 -3.46 5.43
CA ARG A 110 5.85 -3.26 6.87
C ARG A 110 4.41 -2.97 7.30
N TYR A 111 3.64 -2.22 6.50
CA TYR A 111 2.22 -1.95 6.76
C TYR A 111 1.40 -3.21 6.92
N PHE A 112 1.39 -3.99 5.83
CA PHE A 112 0.59 -5.19 5.71
C PHE A 112 1.16 -6.33 6.55
N GLY A 113 2.25 -6.08 7.29
CA GLY A 113 2.92 -7.08 8.10
C GLY A 113 3.43 -8.23 7.25
N LEU A 114 3.85 -7.92 6.02
CA LEU A 114 4.24 -8.94 5.07
C LEU A 114 5.50 -9.63 5.53
N LYS A 115 5.44 -10.95 5.56
CA LYS A 115 6.56 -11.82 5.85
C LYS A 115 7.25 -12.21 4.56
N ARG A 116 8.55 -12.50 4.68
CA ARG A 116 9.35 -13.08 3.61
C ARG A 116 8.63 -14.28 3.00
N GLY A 117 8.57 -14.32 1.68
CA GLY A 117 7.89 -15.38 0.93
C GLY A 117 6.44 -15.08 0.56
N GLN A 118 5.83 -13.99 1.06
CA GLN A 118 4.51 -13.54 0.61
C GLN A 118 4.61 -12.75 -0.72
N VAL A 119 3.53 -12.76 -1.50
CA VAL A 119 3.45 -12.07 -2.79
C VAL A 119 2.43 -10.95 -2.72
N VAL A 120 2.78 -9.78 -3.23
CA VAL A 120 1.86 -8.64 -3.38
C VAL A 120 1.48 -8.46 -4.84
N LYS A 121 0.21 -8.10 -5.08
CA LYS A 121 -0.28 -7.66 -6.38
C LYS A 121 -0.34 -6.14 -6.40
N ILE A 122 0.40 -5.53 -7.31
CA ILE A 122 0.45 -4.08 -7.52
C ILE A 122 -0.27 -3.79 -8.83
N ILE A 123 -1.32 -2.97 -8.78
CA ILE A 123 -2.10 -2.55 -9.94
C ILE A 123 -1.83 -1.06 -10.13
N ARG A 124 -1.44 -0.67 -11.34
CA ARG A 124 -1.20 0.73 -11.74
C ARG A 124 -2.01 1.05 -12.99
N SER A 125 -2.32 2.32 -13.19
CA SER A 125 -2.82 2.81 -14.48
C SER A 125 -1.70 2.73 -15.54
N SER A 126 -2.04 2.45 -16.79
CA SER A 126 -1.06 2.38 -17.89
C SER A 126 -1.68 2.91 -19.17
N GLU A 127 -0.97 3.81 -19.86
CA GLU A 127 -1.46 4.43 -21.10
C GLU A 127 -1.72 3.43 -22.23
N THR A 128 -0.84 2.45 -22.41
CA THR A 128 -0.90 1.50 -23.53
C THR A 128 -1.82 0.32 -23.26
N ALA A 129 -1.87 -0.15 -22.01
CA ALA A 129 -2.59 -1.38 -21.63
C ALA A 129 -3.83 -1.11 -20.76
N GLY A 130 -4.12 0.15 -20.43
CA GLY A 130 -5.16 0.56 -19.47
C GLY A 130 -4.77 0.29 -18.01
N ARG A 131 -4.43 -0.96 -17.68
CA ARG A 131 -3.96 -1.37 -16.33
C ARG A 131 -2.70 -2.21 -16.42
N TYR A 132 -1.67 -1.78 -15.70
CA TYR A 132 -0.46 -2.56 -15.49
C TYR A 132 -0.52 -3.31 -14.16
N ILE A 133 -0.50 -4.64 -14.22
CA ILE A 133 -0.52 -5.51 -13.04
C ILE A 133 0.85 -6.16 -12.89
N SER A 134 1.47 -5.99 -11.73
CA SER A 134 2.72 -6.66 -11.38
C SER A 134 2.60 -7.41 -10.07
N TYR A 135 3.30 -8.53 -9.97
CA TYR A 135 3.35 -9.35 -8.76
C TYR A 135 4.77 -9.31 -8.19
N ARG A 136 4.90 -8.99 -6.89
CA ARG A 136 6.19 -8.90 -6.23
C ARG A 136 6.31 -9.81 -5.01
N LEU A 137 7.41 -10.56 -4.91
CA LEU A 137 7.75 -11.42 -3.78
C LEU A 137 8.50 -10.63 -2.70
N VAL A 138 8.04 -10.76 -1.45
CA VAL A 138 8.66 -10.13 -0.29
C VAL A 138 9.92 -10.89 0.11
N CYS A 139 11.07 -10.21 0.16
CA CYS A 139 12.38 -10.78 0.47
C CYS A 139 13.10 -10.09 1.63
#